data_AF-A0A7R9T631-F1
#
_entry.id   AF-A0A7R9T631-F1
#
_cell.length_a   1.000
_cell.length_b   1.000
_cell.length_c   1.000
_cell.angle_alpha   90.00
_cell.angle_beta   90.00
_cell.angle_gamma   90.00
#
_symmetry.space_group_name_H-M   'P 1'
#
loop_
_entity.id
_entity.type
_entity.pdbx_description
1 polymer ?
#
loop_
_entity_poly.entity_id
_entity_poly.type
_entity_poly.pdbx_seq_one_letter_code
_entity_poly.pdbx_strand_id
1 'polypeptide(L)'
;TAGVETMTCIHAIESGMEHYVDLVALVLRDLRNAAGLIDSTATNMNSNTTSAGEEFIRGSLSMLDMINAIPNALLDFESDLRAKLLKLRATLRPALDVTLELGDGPKSRTLLGLSIAAHAARSRKLATFLDKVADAAVKHSLDGSIIPVGAEHMNALTRSLEKFVYDTLLGRVSLELKGISTSEVWSAKPAESAYKLPTFSAYPQERMTNAGEYLLSLPQHLDNMHDDDLAR
;
A
#
# COMPACT_ATOMS: atom_id res chain seq x y z
N THR A 1 18.53 -25.62 -15.22
CA THR A 1 17.45 -25.58 -14.23
C THR A 1 17.47 -24.25 -13.50
N ALA A 2 18.48 -24.00 -12.65
CA ALA A 2 18.54 -22.85 -11.73
C ALA A 2 18.19 -21.46 -12.30
N GLY A 3 18.70 -21.06 -13.48
CA GLY A 3 18.51 -19.69 -13.98
C GLY A 3 17.09 -19.29 -14.37
N VAL A 4 16.30 -20.25 -14.88
CA VAL A 4 14.88 -20.03 -15.17
C VAL A 4 14.09 -20.16 -13.88
N GLU A 5 14.45 -21.12 -13.03
CA GLU A 5 13.82 -21.33 -11.72
C GLU A 5 13.92 -20.09 -10.83
N THR A 6 15.06 -19.39 -10.77
CA THR A 6 15.19 -18.16 -9.97
C THR A 6 14.25 -17.06 -10.46
N MET A 7 14.14 -16.85 -11.77
CA MET A 7 13.19 -15.87 -12.33
C MET A 7 11.74 -16.31 -12.09
N THR A 8 11.44 -17.60 -12.23
CA THR A 8 10.11 -18.14 -11.92
C THR A 8 9.78 -18.00 -10.43
N CYS A 9 10.74 -18.15 -9.53
CA CYS A 9 10.54 -17.91 -8.10
C CYS A 9 10.25 -16.43 -7.81
N ILE A 10 10.96 -15.49 -8.46
CA ILE A 10 10.67 -14.06 -8.30
C ILE A 10 9.26 -13.74 -8.80
N HIS A 11 8.87 -14.24 -9.97
CA HIS A 11 7.51 -14.06 -10.46
C HIS A 11 6.44 -14.74 -9.60
N ALA A 12 6.75 -15.89 -8.98
CA ALA A 12 5.85 -16.53 -8.03
C ALA A 12 5.68 -15.71 -6.75
N ILE A 13 6.74 -15.05 -6.27
CA ILE A 13 6.67 -14.09 -5.16
C ILE A 13 5.81 -12.89 -5.55
N GLU A 14 6.04 -12.30 -6.72
CA GLU A 14 5.22 -11.19 -7.24
C GLU A 14 3.73 -11.56 -7.32
N SER A 15 3.42 -12.72 -7.89
CA SER A 15 2.05 -13.22 -7.99
C SER A 15 1.42 -13.52 -6.62
N GLY A 16 2.22 -14.01 -5.66
CA GLY A 16 1.76 -14.19 -4.29
C GLY A 16 1.43 -12.87 -3.60
N MET A 17 2.25 -11.83 -3.82
CA MET A 17 2.00 -10.48 -3.31
C MET A 17 0.74 -9.86 -3.93
N GLU A 18 0.55 -10.02 -5.24
CA GLU A 18 -0.66 -9.59 -5.94
C GLU A 18 -1.91 -10.26 -5.35
N HIS A 19 -1.89 -11.58 -5.19
CA HIS A 19 -3.02 -12.31 -4.61
C HIS A 19 -3.33 -11.90 -3.17
N TYR A 20 -2.29 -11.64 -2.37
CA TYR A 20 -2.47 -11.12 -1.02
C TYR A 20 -3.13 -9.73 -1.02
N VAL A 21 -2.66 -8.83 -1.88
CA VAL A 21 -3.23 -7.49 -2.04
C VAL A 21 -4.70 -7.57 -2.46
N ASP A 22 -5.03 -8.46 -3.40
CA ASP A 22 -6.43 -8.67 -3.83
C ASP A 22 -7.33 -9.16 -2.70
N LEU A 23 -6.82 -10.08 -1.87
CA LEU A 23 -7.56 -10.58 -0.71
C LEU A 23 -7.80 -9.47 0.31
N VAL A 24 -6.78 -8.66 0.62
CA VAL A 24 -6.94 -7.52 1.52
C VAL A 24 -7.91 -6.48 0.92
N ALA A 25 -7.83 -6.24 -0.39
CA ALA A 25 -8.74 -5.33 -1.08
C ALA A 25 -10.21 -5.82 -1.04
N LEU A 26 -10.45 -7.12 -1.10
CA LEU A 26 -11.77 -7.72 -0.89
C LEU A 26 -12.28 -7.47 0.52
N VAL A 27 -11.45 -7.75 1.53
CA VAL A 27 -11.81 -7.52 2.94
C VAL A 27 -12.09 -6.03 3.20
N LEU A 28 -11.28 -5.12 2.63
CA LEU A 28 -11.50 -3.68 2.75
C LEU A 28 -12.81 -3.24 2.11
N ARG A 29 -13.19 -3.85 0.98
CA ARG A 29 -14.49 -3.59 0.34
C ARG A 29 -15.65 -4.03 1.22
N ASP A 30 -15.55 -5.20 1.83
CA ASP A 30 -16.59 -5.72 2.73
C ASP A 30 -16.70 -4.88 4.01
N LEU A 31 -15.56 -4.47 4.58
CA LEU A 31 -15.50 -3.55 5.72
C LEU A 31 -16.09 -2.19 5.38
N ARG A 32 -15.81 -1.65 4.19
CA ARG A 32 -16.39 -0.40 3.69
C ARG A 32 -17.91 -0.50 3.56
N ASN A 33 -18.43 -1.62 3.05
CA ASN A 33 -19.86 -1.88 2.98
C ASN A 33 -20.48 -2.00 4.39
N ALA A 34 -19.83 -2.70 5.31
CA ALA A 34 -20.28 -2.85 6.70
C ALA A 34 -20.27 -1.52 7.47
N ALA A 35 -19.30 -0.65 7.21
CA ALA A 35 -19.19 0.68 7.80
C ALA A 35 -20.19 1.70 7.22
N GLY A 36 -20.98 1.33 6.20
CA GLY A 36 -21.91 2.25 5.52
C GLY A 36 -21.23 3.32 4.67
N LEU A 37 -19.93 3.19 4.40
CA LEU A 37 -19.10 4.12 3.64
C LEU A 37 -19.26 3.87 2.13
N ILE A 38 -20.46 4.05 1.60
CA ILE A 38 -20.69 3.92 0.15
C ILE A 38 -20.06 5.12 -0.57
N ASP A 39 -19.37 4.86 -1.69
CA ASP A 39 -18.65 5.86 -2.48
C ASP A 39 -19.48 7.13 -2.69
N SER A 40 -18.85 8.27 -2.38
CA SER A 40 -19.36 9.63 -2.58
C SER A 40 -19.81 9.94 -4.01
N THR A 41 -19.56 9.04 -4.98
CA THR A 41 -19.98 9.11 -6.39
C THR A 41 -21.34 8.47 -6.68
N ALA A 42 -21.94 7.73 -5.74
CA ALA A 42 -23.28 7.19 -5.91
C ALA A 42 -24.33 8.31 -5.69
N THR A 43 -24.90 8.80 -6.78
CA THR A 43 -25.94 9.85 -6.83
C THR A 43 -27.29 9.42 -6.24
N ASN A 44 -27.44 8.19 -5.75
CA ASN A 44 -28.62 7.70 -5.06
C ASN A 44 -28.25 7.21 -3.65
N MET A 45 -28.45 8.05 -2.64
CA MET A 45 -28.41 7.61 -1.24
C MET A 45 -29.78 7.06 -0.86
N ASN A 46 -29.82 5.76 -0.55
CA ASN A 46 -30.84 5.22 0.33
C ASN A 46 -30.68 5.88 1.71
N SER A 47 -31.78 6.25 2.35
CA SER A 47 -31.86 7.01 3.62
C SER A 47 -31.27 6.33 4.87
N ASN A 48 -30.46 5.29 4.70
CA ASN A 48 -29.90 4.47 5.79
C ASN A 48 -28.36 4.57 5.86
N THR A 49 -27.77 5.70 5.47
CA THR A 49 -26.33 5.92 5.70
C THR A 49 -26.10 6.32 7.14
N THR A 50 -25.91 5.33 8.00
CA THR A 50 -25.38 5.51 9.36
C THR A 50 -23.91 5.91 9.27
N SER A 51 -23.51 6.95 9.99
CA SER A 51 -22.09 7.28 10.16
C SER A 51 -21.34 6.07 10.72
N ALA A 52 -20.09 5.86 10.29
CA ALA A 52 -19.25 4.79 10.82
C ALA A 52 -19.26 4.78 12.35
N GLY A 53 -19.55 3.62 12.95
CA GLY A 53 -19.56 3.44 14.41
C GLY A 53 -18.17 3.66 15.02
N GLU A 54 -18.12 3.89 16.33
CA GLU A 54 -16.87 4.15 17.05
C GLU A 54 -15.89 2.97 16.94
N GLU A 55 -16.42 1.73 16.82
CA GLU A 55 -15.62 0.54 16.56
C GLU A 55 -14.90 0.57 15.20
N PHE A 56 -15.49 1.20 14.18
CA PHE A 56 -14.86 1.36 12.87
C PHE A 56 -13.81 2.46 12.88
N ILE A 57 -14.03 3.54 13.65
CA ILE A 57 -13.03 4.58 13.87
C ILE A 57 -11.78 3.95 14.50
N ARG A 58 -11.93 3.23 15.61
CA ARG A 58 -10.80 2.54 16.27
C ARG A 58 -10.14 1.50 15.35
N GLY A 59 -10.95 0.72 14.61
CA GLY A 59 -10.43 -0.24 13.64
C GLY A 59 -9.61 0.42 12.52
N SER A 60 -10.08 1.55 12.00
CA SER A 60 -9.37 2.32 10.96
C SER A 60 -8.07 2.94 11.47
N LEU A 61 -8.05 3.40 12.73
CA LEU A 61 -6.83 3.95 13.31
C LEU A 61 -5.76 2.86 13.53
N SER A 62 -6.13 1.64 13.93
CA SER A 62 -5.19 0.50 13.94
C SER A 62 -4.66 0.13 12.54
N MET A 63 -5.38 0.47 11.46
CA MET A 63 -4.88 0.31 10.09
C MET A 63 -3.83 1.37 9.73
N LEU A 64 -3.76 2.50 10.44
CA LEU A 64 -2.73 3.53 10.25
C LEU A 64 -1.33 2.99 10.55
N ASP A 65 -1.20 2.16 11.59
CA ASP A 65 0.06 1.51 11.92
C ASP A 65 0.50 0.55 10.81
N MET A 66 -0.46 -0.16 10.21
CA MET A 66 -0.21 -1.01 9.04
C MET A 66 0.22 -0.20 7.81
N ILE A 67 -0.38 0.97 7.58
CA ILE A 67 0.02 1.90 6.49
C ILE A 67 1.48 2.29 6.64
N ASN A 68 1.96 2.52 7.87
CA ASN A 68 3.35 2.86 8.14
C ASN A 68 4.29 1.63 8.12
N ALA A 69 3.81 0.46 8.54
CA ALA A 69 4.61 -0.76 8.61
C ALA A 69 4.83 -1.41 7.24
N ILE A 70 3.83 -1.38 6.34
CA ILE A 70 3.86 -2.09 5.05
C ILE A 70 4.99 -1.61 4.13
N PRO A 71 5.19 -0.30 3.87
CA PRO A 71 6.28 0.17 3.03
C PRO A 71 7.66 -0.16 3.62
N ASN A 72 7.81 -0.08 4.95
CA ASN A 72 9.05 -0.42 5.63
C ASN A 72 9.37 -1.91 5.53
N ALA A 73 8.38 -2.77 5.79
CA ALA A 73 8.53 -4.22 5.66
C ALA A 73 8.88 -4.63 4.21
N LEU A 74 8.33 -3.94 3.21
CA LEU A 74 8.67 -4.15 1.81
C LEU A 74 10.13 -3.77 1.50
N LEU A 75 10.59 -2.63 2.00
CA LEU A 75 11.98 -2.20 1.84
C LEU A 75 12.96 -3.16 2.52
N ASP A 76 12.63 -3.60 3.74
CA ASP A 76 13.43 -4.57 4.49
C ASP A 76 13.49 -5.91 3.76
N PHE A 77 12.36 -6.40 3.26
CA PHE A 77 12.29 -7.63 2.48
C PHE A 77 13.13 -7.54 1.20
N GLU A 78 13.04 -6.42 0.47
CA GLU A 78 13.85 -6.21 -0.73
C GLU A 78 15.35 -6.14 -0.40
N SER A 79 15.71 -5.53 0.73
CA SER A 79 17.09 -5.47 1.21
C SER A 79 17.65 -6.86 1.56
N ASP A 80 16.86 -7.70 2.23
CA ASP A 80 17.26 -9.07 2.59
C ASP A 80 17.36 -9.97 1.35
N LEU A 81 16.41 -9.84 0.42
CA LEU A 81 16.45 -10.55 -0.86
C LEU A 81 17.70 -10.16 -1.65
N ARG A 82 18.01 -8.87 -1.72
CA ARG A 82 19.23 -8.35 -2.36
C ARG A 82 20.48 -8.92 -1.70
N ALA A 83 20.55 -8.95 -0.38
CA ALA A 83 21.68 -9.52 0.36
C ALA A 83 21.86 -11.02 0.08
N LYS A 84 20.77 -11.79 0.01
CA LYS A 84 20.82 -13.23 -0.33
C LYS A 84 21.25 -13.46 -1.78
N LEU A 85 20.76 -12.66 -2.72
CA LEU A 85 21.18 -12.73 -4.13
C LEU A 85 22.66 -12.37 -4.32
N LEU A 86 23.18 -11.41 -3.57
CA LEU A 86 24.62 -11.07 -3.60
C LEU A 86 25.49 -12.21 -3.04
N LYS A 87 25.08 -12.86 -1.94
CA LYS A 87 25.75 -14.06 -1.41
C LYS A 87 25.73 -15.21 -2.42
N LEU A 88 24.58 -15.41 -3.07
CA LEU A 88 24.42 -16.40 -4.12
C LEU A 88 25.31 -16.11 -5.33
N ARG A 89 25.42 -14.83 -5.74
CA ARG A 89 26.35 -14.38 -6.78
C ARG A 89 27.81 -14.67 -6.43
N ALA A 90 28.25 -14.34 -5.21
CA ALA A 90 29.62 -14.60 -4.77
C ALA A 90 29.98 -16.10 -4.84
N THR A 91 28.99 -16.97 -4.64
CA THR A 91 29.17 -18.44 -4.69
C THR A 91 29.10 -18.98 -6.13
N LEU A 92 28.16 -18.49 -6.95
CA LEU A 92 27.88 -19.04 -8.28
C LEU A 92 28.69 -18.39 -9.40
N ARG A 93 29.03 -17.09 -9.31
CA ARG A 93 29.73 -16.35 -10.37
C ARG A 93 31.12 -16.95 -10.69
N PRO A 94 31.96 -17.31 -9.71
CA PRO A 94 33.24 -17.97 -9.99
C PRO A 94 33.05 -19.32 -10.66
N ALA A 95 32.01 -20.08 -10.29
CA ALA A 95 31.71 -21.37 -10.89
C ALA A 95 31.18 -21.25 -12.34
N LEU A 96 30.51 -20.14 -12.66
CA LEU A 96 30.04 -19.81 -14.01
C LEU A 96 31.18 -19.36 -14.93
N ASP A 97 32.13 -18.55 -14.45
CA ASP A 97 33.26 -18.05 -15.25
C ASP A 97 34.28 -19.14 -15.59
N VAL A 98 34.61 -20.02 -14.64
CA VAL A 98 35.54 -21.14 -14.87
C VAL A 98 35.08 -22.07 -15.99
N THR A 99 33.78 -22.13 -16.28
CA THR A 99 33.22 -23.00 -17.32
C THR A 99 33.11 -22.32 -18.69
N LEU A 100 33.10 -20.98 -18.76
CA LEU A 100 33.06 -20.21 -20.01
C LEU A 100 34.44 -20.10 -20.67
N GLU A 101 35.50 -20.10 -19.87
CA GLU A 101 36.90 -20.11 -20.32
C GLU A 101 37.39 -21.53 -20.72
N LEU A 102 36.70 -22.60 -20.30
CA LEU A 102 37.06 -23.99 -20.61
C LEU A 102 36.59 -24.43 -22.00
N GLY A 103 36.94 -23.66 -23.02
CA GLY A 103 37.05 -24.17 -24.37
C GLY A 103 38.25 -25.10 -24.47
N ASP A 104 37.99 -26.38 -24.74
CA ASP A 104 38.92 -27.31 -25.41
C ASP A 104 39.99 -28.08 -24.58
N GLY A 105 39.66 -28.56 -23.37
CA GLY A 105 40.56 -29.44 -22.59
C GLY A 105 39.89 -30.67 -21.95
N PRO A 106 40.43 -31.89 -22.06
CA PRO A 106 39.83 -33.13 -21.55
C PRO A 106 40.20 -33.37 -20.07
N LYS A 107 40.09 -32.36 -19.20
CA LYS A 107 40.44 -32.50 -17.78
C LYS A 107 39.28 -32.10 -16.89
N SER A 108 38.72 -33.11 -16.25
CA SER A 108 37.76 -33.07 -15.14
C SER A 108 36.62 -32.07 -15.30
N ARG A 109 35.67 -32.41 -16.18
CA ARG A 109 34.37 -31.75 -16.19
C ARG A 109 33.66 -32.07 -14.88
N THR A 110 33.66 -31.12 -13.95
CA THR A 110 32.79 -31.17 -12.77
C THR A 110 31.33 -31.26 -13.25
N LEU A 111 30.45 -31.94 -12.50
CA LEU A 111 29.02 -32.06 -12.84
C LEU A 111 28.39 -30.69 -13.11
N LEU A 112 28.85 -29.67 -12.38
CA LEU A 112 28.46 -28.28 -12.59
C LEU A 112 28.83 -27.80 -14.00
N GLY A 113 30.05 -28.04 -14.46
CA GLY A 113 30.51 -27.63 -15.78
C GLY A 113 29.78 -28.31 -16.95
N LEU A 114 29.43 -29.59 -16.79
CA LEU A 114 28.57 -30.31 -17.76
C LEU A 114 27.15 -29.74 -17.80
N SER A 115 26.59 -29.42 -16.63
CA SER A 115 25.24 -28.82 -16.53
C SER A 115 25.19 -27.39 -17.10
N ILE A 116 26.27 -26.62 -16.93
CA ILE A 116 26.42 -25.26 -17.46
C ILE A 116 26.58 -25.31 -18.98
N ALA A 117 27.39 -26.23 -19.52
CA ALA A 117 27.54 -26.43 -20.96
C ALA A 117 26.23 -26.90 -21.62
N ALA A 118 25.51 -27.84 -20.99
CA ALA A 118 24.21 -28.32 -21.46
C ALA A 118 23.10 -27.24 -21.42
N HIS A 119 23.28 -26.19 -20.61
CA HIS A 119 22.32 -25.12 -20.42
C HIS A 119 22.94 -23.72 -20.55
N ALA A 120 23.91 -23.55 -21.47
CA ALA A 120 24.72 -22.34 -21.59
C ALA A 120 23.90 -21.05 -21.73
N ALA A 121 22.80 -21.10 -22.51
CA ALA A 121 21.90 -19.95 -22.67
C ALA A 121 21.19 -19.55 -21.36
N ARG A 122 20.85 -20.52 -20.50
CA ARG A 122 20.17 -20.28 -19.21
C ARG A 122 21.13 -19.85 -18.12
N SER A 123 22.31 -20.44 -18.07
CA SER A 123 23.41 -20.03 -17.18
C SER A 123 23.86 -18.59 -17.48
N ARG A 124 23.90 -18.20 -18.76
CA ARG A 124 24.15 -16.81 -19.17
C ARG A 124 23.06 -15.85 -18.70
N LYS A 125 21.78 -16.21 -18.83
CA LYS A 125 20.65 -15.40 -18.30
C LYS A 125 20.74 -15.20 -16.78
N LEU A 126 21.08 -16.24 -16.02
CA LEU A 126 21.28 -16.14 -14.57
C LEU A 126 22.47 -15.23 -14.22
N ALA A 127 23.60 -15.37 -14.91
CA ALA A 127 24.76 -14.51 -14.71
C ALA A 127 24.42 -13.04 -14.99
N THR A 128 23.74 -12.76 -16.11
CA THR A 128 23.28 -11.40 -16.46
C THR A 128 22.29 -10.85 -15.42
N PHE A 129 21.39 -11.68 -14.87
CA PHE A 129 20.47 -11.26 -13.82
C PHE A 129 21.23 -10.92 -12.51
N LEU A 130 22.14 -11.79 -12.06
CA LEU A 130 22.94 -11.56 -10.87
C LEU A 130 23.86 -10.33 -10.99
N ASP A 131 24.43 -10.10 -12.18
CA ASP A 131 25.23 -8.92 -12.45
C ASP A 131 24.36 -7.65 -12.47
N LYS A 132 23.14 -7.68 -13.03
CA LYS A 132 22.18 -6.57 -12.94
C LYS A 132 21.79 -6.24 -11.50
N VAL A 133 21.54 -7.24 -10.66
CA VAL A 133 21.21 -7.04 -9.23
C VAL A 133 22.41 -6.44 -8.48
N ALA A 134 23.63 -6.88 -8.80
CA ALA A 134 24.85 -6.33 -8.21
C ALA A 134 25.12 -4.89 -8.67
N ASP A 135 24.94 -4.58 -9.95
CA ASP A 135 25.10 -3.24 -10.48
C ASP A 135 24.06 -2.26 -9.90
N ALA A 136 22.82 -2.73 -9.70
CA ALA A 136 21.78 -1.97 -9.01
C ALA A 136 22.13 -1.71 -7.55
N ALA A 137 22.73 -2.69 -6.86
CA ALA A 137 23.18 -2.53 -5.47
C ALA A 137 24.34 -1.51 -5.33
N VAL A 138 25.31 -1.53 -6.25
CA VAL A 138 26.46 -0.61 -6.24
C VAL A 138 26.05 0.83 -6.53
N LYS A 139 25.05 1.02 -7.41
CA LYS A 139 24.57 2.36 -7.78
C LYS A 139 23.69 2.99 -6.70
N HIS A 140 23.39 2.31 -5.59
CA HIS A 140 22.43 2.74 -4.56
C HIS A 140 21.12 3.28 -5.16
N SER A 141 20.76 2.79 -6.35
CA SER A 141 19.64 3.32 -7.09
C SER A 141 18.40 2.59 -6.60
N LEU A 142 17.51 3.33 -5.92
CA LEU A 142 16.13 2.92 -5.64
C LEU A 142 15.36 2.48 -6.90
N ASP A 143 15.87 2.80 -8.09
CA ASP A 143 15.30 2.42 -9.40
C ASP A 143 15.50 0.92 -9.74
N GLY A 144 16.28 0.19 -8.95
CA GLY A 144 16.57 -1.23 -9.16
C GLY A 144 15.77 -2.16 -8.25
N SER A 145 14.45 -1.93 -8.12
CA SER A 145 13.60 -2.86 -7.36
C SER A 145 13.66 -4.25 -7.97
N ILE A 146 13.88 -5.26 -7.12
CA ILE A 146 13.93 -6.67 -7.54
C ILE A 146 12.51 -7.19 -7.84
N ILE A 147 11.50 -6.55 -7.26
CA ILE A 147 10.08 -6.95 -7.29
C ILE A 147 9.23 -5.70 -7.59
N PRO A 148 9.39 -5.10 -8.78
CA PRO A 148 8.74 -3.83 -9.10
C PRO A 148 7.22 -3.95 -9.13
N VAL A 149 6.68 -5.07 -9.63
CA VAL A 149 5.23 -5.29 -9.73
C VAL A 149 4.63 -5.49 -8.34
N GLY A 150 5.23 -6.35 -7.52
CA GLY A 150 4.77 -6.56 -6.14
C GLY A 150 4.84 -5.28 -5.30
N ALA A 151 5.89 -4.47 -5.48
CA ALA A 151 6.02 -3.19 -4.81
C ALA A 151 4.93 -2.18 -5.22
N GLU A 152 4.58 -2.12 -6.51
CA GLU A 152 3.49 -1.26 -6.99
C GLU A 152 2.14 -1.65 -6.37
N HIS A 153 1.82 -2.94 -6.34
CA HIS A 153 0.57 -3.44 -5.76
C HIS A 153 0.50 -3.16 -4.25
N MET A 154 1.63 -3.33 -3.55
CA MET A 154 1.69 -3.04 -2.12
C MET A 154 1.51 -1.54 -1.83
N ASN A 155 2.10 -0.67 -2.66
CA ASN A 155 1.87 0.77 -2.56
C ASN A 155 0.42 1.17 -2.90
N ALA A 156 -0.21 0.48 -3.87
CA ALA A 156 -1.63 0.68 -4.17
C ALA A 156 -2.53 0.24 -3.01
N LEU A 157 -2.16 -0.82 -2.30
CA LEU A 157 -2.82 -1.25 -1.06
C LEU A 157 -2.71 -0.17 0.02
N THR A 158 -1.51 0.37 0.25
CA THR A 158 -1.30 1.47 1.21
C THR A 158 -2.21 2.66 0.92
N ARG A 159 -2.28 3.11 -0.35
CA ARG A 159 -3.20 4.20 -0.76
C ARG A 159 -4.67 3.86 -0.53
N SER A 160 -5.05 2.59 -0.72
CA SER A 160 -6.44 2.14 -0.51
C SER A 160 -6.80 2.11 0.98
N LEU A 161 -5.87 1.69 1.84
CA LEU A 161 -5.99 1.76 3.29
C LEU A 161 -6.09 3.22 3.76
N GLU A 162 -5.20 4.10 3.28
CA GLU A 162 -5.26 5.53 3.58
C GLU A 162 -6.63 6.11 3.24
N LYS A 163 -7.12 5.85 2.02
CA LYS A 163 -8.46 6.29 1.60
C LYS A 163 -9.55 5.75 2.52
N PHE A 164 -9.48 4.48 2.93
CA PHE A 164 -10.45 3.89 3.87
C PHE A 164 -10.43 4.60 5.23
N VAL A 165 -9.25 4.89 5.77
CA VAL A 165 -9.11 5.64 7.04
C VAL A 165 -9.70 7.04 6.90
N TYR A 166 -9.36 7.76 5.84
CA TYR A 166 -9.92 9.08 5.56
C TYR A 166 -11.45 9.06 5.44
N ASP A 167 -11.99 8.12 4.67
CA ASP A 167 -13.43 7.99 4.47
C ASP A 167 -14.13 7.62 5.79
N THR A 168 -13.51 6.79 6.64
CA THR A 168 -14.07 6.41 7.95
C THR A 168 -14.08 7.60 8.91
N LEU A 169 -12.96 8.32 9.02
CA LEU A 169 -12.84 9.45 9.94
C LEU A 169 -13.67 10.65 9.48
N LEU A 170 -13.63 11.00 8.20
CA LEU A 170 -14.30 12.20 7.67
C LEU A 170 -15.68 11.91 7.07
N GLY A 171 -16.11 10.65 7.01
CA GLY A 171 -17.39 10.24 6.43
C GLY A 171 -18.58 10.89 7.15
N ARG A 172 -18.53 10.94 8.48
CA ARG A 172 -19.57 11.60 9.30
C ARG A 172 -19.69 13.09 8.98
N VAL A 173 -18.57 13.80 8.93
CA VAL A 173 -18.52 15.22 8.60
C VAL A 173 -19.01 15.46 7.17
N SER A 174 -18.55 14.63 6.23
CA SER A 174 -18.92 14.72 4.82
C SER A 174 -20.43 14.51 4.63
N LEU A 175 -21.05 13.64 5.42
CA LEU A 175 -22.49 13.39 5.40
C LEU A 175 -23.28 14.57 5.98
N GLU A 176 -22.86 15.11 7.13
CA GLU A 176 -23.49 16.28 7.76
C GLU A 176 -23.42 17.53 6.86
N LEU A 177 -22.29 17.70 6.15
CA LEU A 177 -22.07 18.83 5.26
C LEU A 177 -22.62 18.62 3.84
N LYS A 178 -23.09 17.40 3.51
CA LYS A 178 -23.61 17.09 2.17
C LYS A 178 -24.88 17.88 1.88
N GLY A 179 -24.90 18.57 0.73
CA GLY A 179 -26.09 19.32 0.29
C GLY A 179 -26.39 20.58 1.11
N ILE A 180 -25.42 21.06 1.91
CA ILE A 180 -25.56 22.33 2.63
C ILE A 180 -25.77 23.51 1.68
N SER A 181 -25.08 23.55 0.54
CA SER A 181 -25.21 24.64 -0.44
C SER A 181 -26.61 24.73 -1.07
N THR A 182 -27.33 23.61 -1.13
CA THR A 182 -28.69 23.52 -1.66
C THR A 182 -29.76 23.57 -0.56
N SER A 183 -29.35 23.67 0.70
CA SER A 183 -30.25 23.74 1.85
C SER A 183 -31.05 25.04 1.83
N GLU A 184 -32.34 24.99 2.16
CA GLU A 184 -33.24 26.13 2.15
C GLU A 184 -32.68 27.34 2.90
N VAL A 185 -31.96 27.11 4.01
CA VAL A 185 -31.38 28.19 4.83
C VAL A 185 -30.16 28.85 4.17
N TRP A 186 -29.39 28.10 3.37
CA TRP A 186 -28.22 28.60 2.64
C TRP A 186 -28.59 29.22 1.29
N SER A 187 -29.67 28.73 0.67
CA SER A 187 -30.27 29.33 -0.52
C SER A 187 -31.28 30.44 -0.21
N ALA A 188 -31.64 30.64 1.06
CA ALA A 188 -32.60 31.65 1.47
C ALA A 188 -32.07 33.05 1.16
N LYS A 189 -32.95 33.90 0.63
CA LYS A 189 -32.68 35.33 0.51
C LYS A 189 -32.44 35.89 1.92
N PRO A 190 -31.49 36.84 2.08
CA PRO A 190 -31.20 37.46 3.37
C PRO A 190 -32.48 37.99 4.02
N ALA A 191 -32.78 37.54 5.24
CA ALA A 191 -33.87 38.08 6.03
C ALA A 191 -33.66 39.58 6.28
N GLU A 192 -34.73 40.38 6.28
CA GLU A 192 -34.67 41.78 6.67
C GLU A 192 -34.22 41.88 8.14
N SER A 193 -32.95 42.21 8.34
CA SER A 193 -32.36 42.49 9.64
C SER A 193 -31.65 43.85 9.58
N ALA A 194 -31.37 44.46 10.74
CA ALA A 194 -30.62 45.71 10.82
C ALA A 194 -29.25 45.64 10.12
N TYR A 195 -28.72 44.42 9.93
CA TYR A 195 -27.54 44.11 9.13
C TYR A 195 -27.95 43.31 7.89
N LYS A 196 -27.40 43.65 6.72
CA LYS A 196 -27.58 42.87 5.47
C LYS A 196 -26.77 41.57 5.54
N LEU A 197 -27.14 40.69 6.46
CA LEU A 197 -26.48 39.42 6.68
C LEU A 197 -27.35 38.29 6.11
N PRO A 198 -26.75 37.28 5.46
CA PRO A 198 -27.48 36.11 5.00
C PRO A 198 -28.18 35.39 6.16
N THR A 199 -29.35 34.81 5.90
CA THR A 199 -30.19 34.14 6.91
C THR A 199 -29.45 33.03 7.66
N PHE A 200 -28.51 32.35 7.02
CA PHE A 200 -27.69 31.30 7.65
C PHE A 200 -26.73 31.83 8.73
N SER A 201 -26.42 33.14 8.77
CA SER A 201 -25.48 33.73 9.73
C SER A 201 -26.13 34.21 11.02
N ALA A 202 -27.46 34.14 11.12
CA ALA A 202 -28.20 34.58 12.29
C ALA A 202 -28.05 33.62 13.49
N TYR A 203 -27.92 32.30 13.23
CA TYR A 203 -27.80 31.28 14.27
C TYR A 203 -26.91 30.11 13.81
N PRO A 204 -26.12 29.50 14.71
CA PRO A 204 -25.39 28.26 14.42
C PRO A 204 -26.36 27.15 14.00
N GLN A 205 -26.10 26.54 12.84
CA GLN A 205 -26.90 25.40 12.39
C GLN A 205 -26.46 24.12 13.10
N GLU A 206 -27.44 23.31 13.52
CA GLU A 206 -27.20 22.02 14.19
C GLU A 206 -26.22 21.12 13.43
N ARG A 207 -26.38 21.00 12.10
CA ARG A 207 -25.44 20.22 11.25
C ARG A 207 -23.99 20.72 11.32
N MET A 208 -23.80 22.05 11.36
CA MET A 208 -22.48 22.67 11.46
C MET A 208 -21.88 22.47 12.85
N THR A 209 -22.72 22.56 13.89
CA THR A 209 -22.34 22.30 15.28
C THR A 209 -21.94 20.83 15.46
N ASN A 210 -22.76 19.88 14.98
CA ASN A 210 -22.50 18.44 15.09
C ASN A 210 -21.21 18.03 14.35
N ALA A 211 -20.99 18.58 13.15
CA ALA A 211 -19.76 18.37 12.40
C ALA A 211 -18.54 18.95 13.15
N GLY A 212 -18.67 20.17 13.70
CA GLY A 212 -17.62 20.82 14.48
C GLY A 212 -17.27 20.06 15.76
N GLU A 213 -18.28 19.63 16.52
CA GLU A 213 -18.10 18.85 17.75
C GLU A 213 -17.39 17.53 17.46
N TYR A 214 -17.79 16.81 16.41
CA TYR A 214 -17.10 15.60 16.00
C TYR A 214 -15.65 15.85 15.60
N LEU A 215 -15.37 16.90 14.80
CA LEU A 215 -14.00 17.27 14.43
C LEU A 215 -13.14 17.63 15.65
N LEU A 216 -13.72 18.23 16.68
CA LEU A 216 -13.04 18.55 17.94
C LEU A 216 -12.78 17.31 18.80
N SER A 217 -13.60 16.26 18.65
CA SER A 217 -13.39 14.98 19.35
C SER A 217 -12.35 14.09 18.69
N LEU A 218 -12.08 14.24 17.38
CA LEU A 218 -11.13 13.40 16.64
C LEU A 218 -9.70 13.42 17.21
N PRO A 219 -9.10 14.56 17.59
CA PRO A 219 -7.77 14.57 18.20
C PRO A 219 -7.67 13.67 19.44
N GLN A 220 -8.70 13.65 20.29
CA GLN A 220 -8.72 12.78 21.48
C GLN A 220 -8.66 11.29 21.11
N HIS A 221 -9.29 10.90 19.99
CA HIS A 221 -9.21 9.52 19.50
C HIS A 221 -7.82 9.17 18.96
N LEU A 222 -7.11 10.14 18.38
CA LEU A 222 -5.74 9.98 17.89
C LEU A 222 -4.72 9.92 19.04
N ASP A 223 -4.90 10.73 20.07
CA ASP A 223 -4.03 10.79 21.24
C ASP A 223 -4.12 9.50 22.06
N ASN A 224 -5.33 8.97 22.26
CA ASN A 224 -5.55 7.69 22.96
C ASN A 224 -4.83 6.50 22.30
N MET A 225 -4.56 6.56 20.99
CA MET A 225 -3.81 5.50 20.30
C MET A 225 -2.30 5.59 20.56
N HIS A 226 -1.75 6.78 20.67
CA HIS A 226 -0.32 6.96 20.97
C HIS A 226 0.02 6.62 22.43
N ASP A 227 -0.90 6.86 23.36
CA ASP A 227 -0.68 6.52 24.77
C ASP A 227 -0.72 4.99 25.03
N ASP A 228 -1.51 4.23 24.25
CA ASP A 228 -1.51 2.76 24.32
C ASP A 228 -0.19 2.13 23.84
N ASP A 229 0.55 2.80 22.94
CA ASP A 229 1.89 2.40 22.50
C ASP A 229 3.00 2.71 23.52
N LEU A 230 2.78 3.66 24.43
CA LEU A 230 3.68 3.95 25.56
C LEU A 230 3.48 2.99 26.74
N ALA A 231 2.35 2.28 26.79
CA ALA A 231 1.98 1.35 27.86
C ALA A 231 2.39 -0.11 27.59
N ARG A 232 3.05 -0.41 26.46
CA ARG A 232 3.63 -1.73 26.14
C ARG A 232 5.15 -1.70 26.05
#